data_AF-A0A948EJQ5-F1
#
_entry.id   AF-A0A948EJQ5-F1
#
_cell.length_a   1.000
_cell.length_b   1.000
_cell.length_c   1.000
_cell.angle_alpha   90.00
_cell.angle_beta   90.00
_cell.angle_gamma   90.00
#
_symmetry.space_group_name_H-M   'P 1'
#
loop_
_entity.id
_entity.type
_entity.pdbx_description
1 polymer ?
#
loop_
_entity_poly.entity_id
_entity_poly.type
_entity_poly.pdbx_seq_one_letter_code
_entity_poly.pdbx_strand_id
1 'polypeptide(L)' 'MKVLFSPRLLDDLSATVQSALHRYGVVNIPLLAEEIRARHEGENVALEDITAQVMAQAQMHSAAMEFDRPALS' A
#
# COMPACT_ATOMS: atom_id res chain seq x y z
N MET A 1 4.44 -19.65 0.99
CA MET A 1 5.79 -19.05 0.80
C MET A 1 5.77 -17.72 1.53
N LYS A 2 6.74 -17.38 2.36
CA LYS A 2 6.75 -16.09 3.06
C LYS A 2 7.37 -15.06 2.14
N VAL A 3 6.59 -14.06 1.73
CA VAL A 3 7.08 -12.95 0.92
C VAL A 3 8.05 -12.14 1.78
N LEU A 4 9.24 -11.88 1.25
CA LEU A 4 10.25 -11.09 1.91
C LEU A 4 10.24 -9.70 1.28
N PHE A 5 9.75 -8.73 2.04
CA PHE A 5 9.83 -7.33 1.66
C PHE A 5 11.20 -6.78 2.04
N SER A 6 11.81 -6.00 1.14
CA SER A 6 13.02 -5.28 1.50
C SER A 6 12.70 -4.21 2.56
N PRO A 7 13.69 -3.82 3.39
CA PRO A 7 13.51 -2.70 4.32
C PRO A 7 13.06 -1.42 3.61
N ARG A 8 13.58 -1.18 2.39
CA ARG A 8 13.22 0.01 1.59
C ARG A 8 11.75 0.00 1.17
N LEU A 9 11.24 -1.16 0.76
CA LEU A 9 9.83 -1.31 0.42
C LEU A 9 8.95 -1.12 1.66
N LEU A 10 9.34 -1.69 2.80
CA LEU A 10 8.60 -1.52 4.06
C LEU A 10 8.55 -0.05 4.53
N ASP A 11 9.68 0.66 4.43
CA ASP A 11 9.76 2.08 4.78
C ASP A 11 8.85 2.93 3.87
N ASP A 12 8.92 2.72 2.55
CA ASP A 12 8.08 3.43 1.59
C ASP A 12 6.59 3.11 1.79
N LEU A 13 6.25 1.85 2.04
CA LEU A 13 4.88 1.42 2.30
C LEU A 13 4.32 2.09 3.56
N SER A 14 5.10 2.10 4.65
CA SER A 14 4.72 2.78 5.90
C SER A 14 4.53 4.29 5.71
N ALA A 15 5.49 4.94 5.03
CA ALA A 15 5.42 6.37 4.75
C ALA A 15 4.22 6.73 3.87
N THR A 16 3.92 5.91 2.86
CA THR A 16 2.80 6.13 1.93
C THR A 16 1.45 6.01 2.64
N VAL A 17 1.27 4.96 3.44
CA VAL A 17 0.03 4.76 4.21
C VAL A 17 -0.18 5.90 5.20
N GLN A 18 0.86 6.31 5.95
CA GLN A 18 0.77 7.44 6.87
C GLN A 18 0.47 8.75 6.14
N SER A 19 1.09 9.00 4.99
CA SER A 19 0.83 10.20 4.19
C SER A 19 -0.62 10.25 3.70
N ALA A 20 -1.15 9.14 3.18
CA ALA A 20 -2.55 9.06 2.74
C ALA A 20 -3.53 9.27 3.89
N LEU A 21 -3.27 8.65 5.05
CA LEU A 21 -4.04 8.87 6.28
C LEU A 21 -4.06 10.33 6.69
N HIS A 22 -2.90 10.98 6.77
CA HIS A 22 -2.81 12.39 7.17
C HIS A 22 -3.49 13.33 6.18
N ARG A 23 -3.44 13.01 4.88
CA ARG A 23 -3.95 13.90 3.83
C ARG A 23 -5.43 13.72 3.55
N TYR A 24 -5.93 12.48 3.56
CA TYR A 24 -7.27 12.15 3.09
C TYR A 24 -8.16 11.55 4.18
N GLY A 25 -7.59 11.10 5.30
CA GLY A 25 -8.33 10.40 6.36
C GLY A 25 -8.78 8.97 5.99
N VAL A 26 -8.47 8.52 4.78
CA VAL A 26 -8.81 7.20 4.23
C VAL A 26 -7.63 6.67 3.41
N VAL A 27 -7.47 5.34 3.40
CA VAL A 27 -6.45 4.64 2.62
C VAL A 27 -7.13 3.92 1.46
N ASN A 28 -6.92 4.39 0.23
CA ASN A 28 -7.38 3.68 -0.96
C ASN A 28 -6.42 2.52 -1.27
N ILE A 29 -6.84 1.31 -0.90
CA ILE A 29 -5.97 0.12 -0.89
C ILE A 29 -5.47 -0.23 -2.30
N PRO A 30 -6.34 -0.36 -3.33
CA PRO A 30 -5.86 -0.72 -4.67
C PRO A 30 -4.95 0.34 -5.27
N LEU A 31 -5.25 1.63 -5.08
CA LEU A 31 -4.44 2.72 -5.61
C LEU A 31 -3.04 2.72 -5.01
N LEU A 32 -2.94 2.71 -3.68
CA LEU A 32 -1.65 2.74 -2.99
C LEU A 32 -0.81 1.50 -3.29
N ALA A 33 -1.44 0.33 -3.40
CA ALA A 33 -0.72 -0.90 -3.72
C ALA A 33 -0.07 -0.84 -5.12
N GLU A 34 -0.78 -0.32 -6.12
CA GLU A 34 -0.23 -0.12 -7.47
C GLU A 34 0.86 0.94 -7.47
N GLU A 35 0.66 2.07 -6.78
CA GLU A 35 1.67 3.14 -6.67
C GLU A 35 2.96 2.64 -6.02
N ILE A 36 2.88 1.88 -4.93
CA ILE A 36 4.04 1.29 -4.26
C ILE A 36 4.70 0.27 -5.19
N ARG A 37 3.92 -0.63 -5.81
CA ARG A 37 4.49 -1.64 -6.73
C ARG A 37 5.24 -0.99 -7.89
N ALA A 38 4.68 0.06 -8.49
CA ALA A 38 5.30 0.79 -9.59
C ALA A 38 6.65 1.44 -9.19
N ARG A 39 6.80 1.87 -7.93
CA ARG A 39 8.08 2.40 -7.41
C ARG A 39 9.12 1.31 -7.12
N HIS A 40 8.68 0.07 -6.91
CA HIS A 40 9.53 -1.08 -6.56
C HIS A 40 9.45 -2.23 -7.57
N GLU A 41 9.22 -1.95 -8.86
CA GLU A 41 9.08 -3.00 -9.90
C GLU A 41 10.26 -3.98 -9.94
N GLY A 42 11.48 -3.49 -9.63
CA GLY A 42 12.69 -4.31 -9.57
C GLY A 42 12.72 -5.35 -8.44
N GLU A 43 11.85 -5.26 -7.44
CA GLU A 43 11.75 -6.25 -6.36
C GLU A 43 10.90 -7.47 -6.76
N ASN A 44 10.19 -7.42 -7.89
CA ASN A 44 9.37 -8.52 -8.42
C ASN A 44 8.39 -9.12 -7.40
N VAL A 45 7.82 -8.26 -6.55
CA VAL A 45 6.78 -8.63 -5.58
C VAL A 45 5.41 -8.57 -6.24
N ALA A 46 4.55 -9.56 -5.98
CA ALA A 46 3.21 -9.58 -6.54
C ALA A 46 2.37 -8.42 -5.97
N LEU A 47 1.48 -7.87 -6.80
CA LEU A 47 0.56 -6.81 -6.36
C LEU A 47 -0.31 -7.27 -5.19
N GLU A 48 -0.74 -8.53 -5.17
CA GLU A 48 -1.55 -9.09 -4.09
C GLU A 48 -0.81 -9.05 -2.74
N ASP A 49 0.49 -9.31 -2.73
CA ASP A 49 1.31 -9.25 -1.53
C ASP A 49 1.46 -7.82 -1.01
N ILE A 50 1.70 -6.86 -1.91
CA ILE A 50 1.76 -5.44 -1.56
C ILE A 50 0.39 -4.98 -1.04
N THR A 51 -0.71 -5.39 -1.69
CA THR A 51 -2.09 -5.09 -1.28
C THR A 51 -2.34 -5.59 0.15
N ALA A 52 -2.01 -6.84 0.44
CA ALA A 52 -2.15 -7.43 1.77
C ALA A 52 -1.34 -6.65 2.82
N GLN A 53 -0.12 -6.23 2.48
CA GLN A 53 0.74 -5.48 3.40
C GLN A 53 0.25 -4.05 3.63
N VAL A 54 -0.29 -3.36 2.61
CA VAL A 54 -0.94 -2.05 2.73
C VAL A 54 -2.16 -2.15 3.64
N MET A 55 -3.00 -3.19 3.46
CA MET A 55 -4.13 -3.45 4.35
C MET A 55 -3.69 -3.68 5.80
N ALA A 56 -2.62 -4.45 6.02
CA ALA A 56 -2.10 -4.70 7.35
C ALA A 56 -1.64 -3.41 8.04
N GLN A 57 -0.92 -2.52 7.34
CA GLN A 57 -0.54 -1.22 7.90
C GLN A 57 -1.75 -0.33 8.19
N ALA A 58 -2.70 -0.25 7.25
CA ALA A 58 -3.92 0.52 7.44
C ALA A 58 -4.71 0.05 8.69
N GLN A 59 -4.80 -1.27 8.90
CA GLN A 59 -5.42 -1.86 10.09
C GLN A 59 -4.68 -1.50 11.38
N MET A 60 -3.34 -1.52 11.40
CA MET A 60 -2.56 -1.10 12.57
C MET A 60 -2.84 0.35 12.98
N HIS A 61 -3.13 1.21 12.00
CA HIS A 61 -3.50 2.61 12.24
C HIS A 61 -5.01 2.82 12.47
N SER A 62 -5.82 1.75 12.50
CA SER A 62 -7.29 1.84 12.55
C SER A 62 -7.86 2.76 11.46
N ALA A 63 -7.24 2.73 10.27
CA ALA A 63 -7.59 3.55 9.13
C ALA A 63 -8.95 3.15 8.54
N ALA A 64 -9.71 4.14 8.07
CA ALA A 64 -10.75 3.86 7.07
C ALA A 64 -10.08 3.37 5.78
N MET A 65 -10.58 2.29 5.20
CA MET A 65 -10.05 1.69 3.98
C MET A 65 -11.08 1.77 2.86
N GLU A 66 -10.65 2.20 1.67
CA GLU A 66 -11.43 2.20 0.44
C GLU A 66 -10.88 1.13 -0.51
N PHE A 67 -11.80 0.41 -1.17
CA PHE A 67 -11.47 -0.67 -2.11
C PHE A 67 -11.91 -0.37 -3.54
N ASP A 68 -12.55 0.77 -3.77
CA ASP A 68 -12.90 1.22 -5.11
C ASP A 68 -11.64 1.71 -5.82
N ARG A 69 -11.42 1.21 -7.03
CA ARG A 69 -10.45 1.83 -7.93
C ARG A 69 -11.09 3.11 -8.46
N PRO A 70 -10.40 4.27 -8.39
CA PRO A 70 -10.91 5.46 -9.05
C PRO A 70 -11.19 5.11 -10.51
N ALA A 71 -12.40 5.42 -10.97
CA ALA A 71 -12.74 5.26 -12.38
C ALA A 71 -11.68 6.02 -13.19
N LEU A 72 -10.97 5.32 -14.07
CA LEU A 72 -9.99 5.93 -14.97
C LEU A 72 -10.65 7.15 -15.62
N SER A 73 -10.16 8.34 -15.28
CA SER A 73 -10.58 9.62 -15.85
C SER A 73 -9.79 9.91 -17.10
#